data_AF-A0AAW1SXD0-F1
#
_entry.id   AF-A0AAW1SXD0-F1
#
_cell.length_a   1.000
_cell.length_b   1.000
_cell.length_c   1.000
_cell.angle_alpha   90.00
_cell.angle_beta   90.00
_cell.angle_gamma   90.00
#
_symmetry.space_group_name_H-M   'P 1'
#
loop_
_entity.id
_entity.type
_entity.pdbx_description
1 polymer ?
#
loop_
_entity_poly.entity_id
_entity_poly.type
_entity_poly.pdbx_seq_one_letter_code
_entity_poly.pdbx_strand_id
1 'polypeptide(L)'
;MQTVSELPAGITAAQLLAAVHPSPPPPPPPPPPTYIVNNPNAPGGCFNSGEGNTGCGNAGSGNVGDGNGNNNNQGDDNVGASNRGNGNTGNANTGNQNSGNENVGNENTGFGNVGNNNGGNFNSGNQNPGNNNTGLMNSGNDNVGNNNTGNYNIGNRNSGSINNSDDTESGHNSRDQDAGHFASTTLQLSGFFFLAASVLLLCSAYYSNHPGKILWKEKPQAAGGVIPPKEWFQSIDQDLAPWNSTGISYSQVENAYCGSGAGAFRMQIIGGQIYIVGEQESFQTRGHSVKMMLLHLQNTFGDMLPDVDVGAIATGDLPGDSVSPHGCPEIGPVFSFSKRPEDVKAVRWPDFGFYDWPEAHSIPWEFFTIAIAKAARAMPWQTRTSQLFMRAAGIGPTREALRDSQDELSKNPLWNVKIIDWGGNSPSFVTVLDHCKFRYLLHTAGNTYSGRLKYLPFCGSAIVMPHSPWTEFWYGMLEHGKNVYRTDAVNHREDAWIALDAAKALEKDDAMAQTIARGAHELAVNMLTTRNIELFMLELLKRYSQLMDFKVALHPDAESIEESLMGQNFMRPEQRTCPICHM
;
A
#
# COMPACT_ATOMS: atom_id res chain seq x y z
N MET A 1 19.07 87.76 20.59
CA MET A 1 18.02 88.26 19.69
C MET A 1 16.91 87.22 19.74
N GLN A 2 15.86 87.40 20.56
CA GLN A 2 14.56 88.01 20.16
C GLN A 2 14.08 87.46 18.81
N THR A 3 12.89 86.91 18.59
CA THR A 3 11.60 86.76 19.29
C THR A 3 10.78 85.90 18.30
N VAL A 4 10.01 84.90 18.73
CA VAL A 4 8.96 84.32 17.87
C VAL A 4 7.61 84.51 18.56
N SER A 5 6.90 85.54 18.10
CA SER A 5 5.47 85.75 18.29
C SER A 5 4.74 85.26 17.03
N GLU A 6 3.76 84.39 17.25
CA GLU A 6 2.51 84.23 16.49
C GLU A 6 2.57 83.85 15.00
N LEU A 7 2.15 82.61 14.73
CA LEU A 7 1.58 82.18 13.45
C LEU A 7 0.05 82.35 13.51
N PRO A 8 -0.59 83.02 12.53
CA PRO A 8 -1.98 82.76 12.18
C PRO A 8 -2.06 81.47 11.35
N ALA A 9 -3.06 80.65 11.68
CA ALA A 9 -3.36 79.37 11.07
C ALA A 9 -3.60 79.47 9.55
N GLY A 10 -3.10 78.49 8.78
CA GLY A 10 -3.69 78.22 7.47
C GLY A 10 -2.90 77.43 6.44
N ILE A 11 -1.56 77.37 6.48
CA ILE A 11 -0.78 76.63 5.46
C ILE A 11 0.47 76.05 6.13
N THR A 12 0.62 74.72 6.17
CA THR A 12 1.85 74.10 6.66
C THR A 12 2.90 74.01 5.55
N ALA A 13 4.17 74.02 5.94
CA ALA A 13 5.37 73.95 5.10
C ALA A 13 5.49 72.71 4.17
N ALA A 14 4.44 71.90 4.05
CA ALA A 14 4.37 70.72 3.20
C ALA A 14 4.02 71.02 1.73
N GLN A 15 3.56 72.23 1.40
CA GLN A 15 3.15 72.59 0.03
C GLN A 15 4.27 73.24 -0.83
N LEU A 16 5.49 73.38 -0.29
CA LEU A 16 6.58 74.13 -0.96
C LEU A 16 7.85 73.33 -1.27
N LEU A 17 7.83 71.99 -1.14
CA LEU A 17 9.01 71.13 -1.43
C LEU A 17 8.69 69.91 -2.31
N ALA A 18 7.88 70.08 -3.35
CA ALA A 18 7.75 69.12 -4.44
C ALA A 18 8.70 69.49 -5.60
N ALA A 19 10.00 69.30 -5.42
CA ALA A 19 10.96 69.16 -6.51
C ALA A 19 12.28 68.62 -5.97
N VAL A 20 12.82 67.61 -6.68
CA VAL A 20 14.22 67.17 -6.69
C VAL A 20 14.55 65.90 -5.86
N HIS A 21 14.57 64.78 -6.61
CA HIS A 21 15.18 63.44 -6.41
C HIS A 21 14.33 62.25 -5.92
N PRO A 22 14.46 61.06 -6.57
CA PRO A 22 13.56 59.91 -6.41
C PRO A 22 13.94 59.04 -5.21
N SER A 23 12.92 58.53 -4.50
CA SER A 23 13.05 57.53 -3.42
C SER A 23 12.54 56.16 -3.91
N PRO A 24 12.95 55.03 -3.29
CA PRO A 24 12.69 53.66 -3.77
C PRO A 24 11.20 53.28 -3.70
N PRO A 25 10.75 52.21 -4.40
CA PRO A 25 9.34 51.84 -4.40
C PRO A 25 8.85 51.43 -3.00
N PRO A 26 7.58 51.71 -2.65
CA PRO A 26 7.03 51.44 -1.33
C PRO A 26 6.88 49.92 -1.08
N PRO A 27 6.93 49.48 0.19
CA PRO A 27 6.65 48.08 0.56
C PRO A 27 5.21 47.70 0.24
N PRO A 28 4.92 46.41 -0.02
CA PRO A 28 3.58 45.95 -0.37
C PRO A 28 2.58 46.24 0.76
N PRO A 29 1.29 46.48 0.44
CA PRO A 29 0.28 46.80 1.43
C PRO A 29 0.09 45.65 2.42
N PRO A 30 -0.25 45.93 3.69
CA PRO A 30 -0.58 44.89 4.66
C PRO A 30 -1.79 44.07 4.18
N PRO A 31 -1.86 42.77 4.50
CA PRO A 31 -3.00 41.95 4.12
C PRO A 31 -4.29 42.56 4.68
N PRO A 32 -5.43 42.43 3.97
CA PRO A 32 -6.69 43.01 4.43
C PRO A 32 -7.07 42.42 5.80
N PRO A 33 -7.70 43.22 6.68
CA PRO A 33 -8.10 42.73 7.99
C PRO A 33 -9.09 41.56 7.82
N THR A 34 -8.80 40.46 8.48
CA THR A 34 -9.73 39.34 8.70
C THR A 34 -11.02 39.90 9.30
N TYR A 35 -12.14 39.71 8.60
CA TYR A 35 -13.46 40.09 9.10
C TYR A 35 -13.75 39.31 10.39
N ILE A 36 -13.75 40.00 11.54
CA ILE A 36 -14.46 39.51 12.72
C ILE A 36 -15.93 39.84 12.48
N VAL A 37 -16.74 38.83 12.18
CA VAL A 37 -18.19 38.98 12.20
C VAL A 37 -18.63 39.01 13.67
N ASN A 38 -18.66 40.20 14.26
CA ASN A 38 -19.44 40.45 15.47
C ASN A 38 -20.92 40.55 15.06
N ASN A 39 -21.74 39.56 15.40
CA ASN A 39 -23.19 39.71 15.38
C ASN A 39 -23.64 40.41 16.69
N PRO A 40 -24.10 41.67 16.67
CA PRO A 40 -24.39 42.43 17.89
C PRO A 40 -25.71 42.05 18.59
N ASN A 41 -26.45 41.02 18.14
CA ASN A 41 -27.82 40.76 18.59
C ASN A 41 -28.05 39.42 19.34
N ALA A 42 -27.03 38.78 19.90
CA ALA A 42 -27.22 37.64 20.80
C ALA A 42 -27.08 38.07 22.28
N PRO A 43 -28.14 37.97 23.10
CA PRO A 43 -28.04 38.24 24.53
C PRO A 43 -27.36 37.06 25.24
N GLY A 44 -26.14 37.27 25.74
CA GLY A 44 -25.35 36.27 26.47
C GLY A 44 -24.08 35.88 25.71
N GLY A 45 -22.92 36.28 26.23
CA GLY A 45 -21.62 36.15 25.58
C GLY A 45 -21.21 34.71 25.31
N CYS A 46 -21.43 34.27 24.08
CA CYS A 46 -20.86 33.05 23.53
C CYS A 46 -19.75 33.45 22.55
N PHE A 47 -18.52 33.53 23.07
CA PHE A 47 -17.33 33.91 22.33
C PHE A 47 -16.96 32.81 21.35
N ASN A 48 -17.36 32.94 20.09
CA ASN A 48 -16.84 32.13 19.01
C ASN A 48 -15.84 32.95 18.19
N SER A 49 -14.73 32.36 17.78
CA SER A 49 -13.85 32.92 16.75
C SER A 49 -13.93 32.06 15.49
N GLY A 50 -13.96 32.66 14.30
CA GLY A 50 -14.23 31.95 13.04
C GLY A 50 -15.71 31.94 12.63
N GLU A 51 -16.02 31.35 11.48
CA GLU A 51 -17.35 31.38 10.86
C GLU A 51 -18.07 30.02 10.97
N GLY A 52 -19.40 30.02 10.90
CA GLY A 52 -20.19 28.78 10.81
C GLY A 52 -20.26 27.95 12.09
N ASN A 53 -19.92 28.52 13.25
CA ASN A 53 -20.01 27.83 14.54
C ASN A 53 -21.44 27.86 15.11
N THR A 54 -21.87 26.76 15.72
CA THR A 54 -23.11 26.61 16.49
C THR A 54 -22.76 26.19 17.92
N GLY A 55 -23.08 27.02 18.92
CA GLY A 55 -22.70 26.82 20.33
C GLY A 55 -21.82 27.96 20.86
N CYS A 56 -21.10 27.73 21.95
CA CYS A 56 -20.37 28.74 22.72
C CYS A 56 -18.90 28.35 22.96
N GLY A 57 -18.00 29.34 22.91
CA GLY A 57 -16.59 29.11 23.27
C GLY A 57 -15.77 28.39 22.20
N ASN A 58 -16.25 28.33 20.95
CA ASN A 58 -15.56 27.64 19.87
C ASN A 58 -14.49 28.53 19.24
N ALA A 59 -13.30 27.99 19.00
CA ALA A 59 -12.22 28.68 18.32
C ALA A 59 -11.90 27.99 16.98
N GLY A 60 -12.10 28.68 15.85
CA GLY A 60 -12.03 28.11 14.50
C GLY A 60 -13.41 28.03 13.85
N SER A 61 -13.54 27.46 12.66
CA SER A 61 -14.78 27.53 11.87
C SER A 61 -15.53 26.18 11.82
N GLY A 62 -16.85 26.24 11.64
CA GLY A 62 -17.69 25.07 11.34
C GLY A 62 -17.93 24.11 12.51
N ASN A 63 -17.72 24.53 13.75
CA ASN A 63 -17.92 23.69 14.93
C ASN A 63 -19.40 23.64 15.35
N VAL A 64 -19.84 22.51 15.87
CA VAL A 64 -21.20 22.30 16.43
C VAL A 64 -21.06 21.72 17.83
N GLY A 65 -21.45 22.49 18.85
CA GLY A 65 -21.28 22.18 20.28
C GLY A 65 -20.49 23.28 21.00
N ASP A 66 -20.08 23.04 22.23
CA ASP A 66 -19.41 24.02 23.08
C ASP A 66 -17.90 23.71 23.28
N GLY A 67 -17.08 24.74 23.41
CA GLY A 67 -15.67 24.60 23.84
C GLY A 67 -14.72 23.92 22.84
N ASN A 68 -15.06 23.85 21.55
CA ASN A 68 -14.20 23.20 20.56
C ASN A 68 -13.08 24.12 20.06
N GLY A 69 -11.86 23.59 19.90
CA GLY A 69 -10.73 24.28 19.27
C GLY A 69 -10.42 23.74 17.87
N ASN A 70 -9.95 24.59 16.97
CA ASN A 70 -9.82 24.36 15.51
C ASN A 70 -11.18 24.16 14.81
N ASN A 71 -11.21 23.43 13.69
CA ASN A 71 -12.32 23.47 12.75
C ASN A 71 -13.13 22.16 12.71
N ASN A 72 -14.40 22.28 12.33
CA ASN A 72 -15.29 21.17 11.94
C ASN A 72 -15.53 20.09 13.00
N ASN A 73 -15.46 20.42 14.28
CA ASN A 73 -15.81 19.48 15.35
C ASN A 73 -17.32 19.39 15.57
N GLN A 74 -17.81 18.22 15.96
CA GLN A 74 -19.20 17.96 16.31
C GLN A 74 -19.29 17.29 17.69
N GLY A 75 -19.77 18.02 18.69
CA GLY A 75 -19.77 17.64 20.11
C GLY A 75 -19.06 18.70 20.95
N ASP A 76 -18.74 18.39 22.20
CA ASP A 76 -18.23 19.37 23.17
C ASP A 76 -16.76 19.09 23.55
N ASP A 77 -16.03 20.16 23.89
CA ASP A 77 -14.67 20.13 24.45
C ASP A 77 -13.63 19.38 23.60
N ASN A 78 -13.77 19.38 22.27
CA ASN A 78 -12.75 18.77 21.40
C ASN A 78 -11.60 19.74 21.11
N VAL A 79 -10.37 19.25 21.19
CA VAL A 79 -9.14 20.01 20.90
C VAL A 79 -8.46 19.40 19.68
N GLY A 80 -8.55 20.07 18.52
CA GLY A 80 -8.09 19.55 17.23
C GLY A 80 -9.19 19.61 16.18
N ALA A 81 -8.99 19.14 14.96
CA ALA A 81 -9.95 19.31 13.87
C ALA A 81 -10.76 18.03 13.60
N SER A 82 -11.99 18.21 13.12
CA SER A 82 -12.85 17.16 12.55
C SER A 82 -13.20 16.01 13.51
N ASN A 83 -13.24 16.24 14.81
CA ASN A 83 -13.67 15.24 15.79
C ASN A 83 -15.20 15.16 15.86
N ARG A 84 -15.73 13.96 16.07
CA ARG A 84 -17.15 13.72 16.34
C ARG A 84 -17.31 13.00 17.68
N GLY A 85 -18.04 13.61 18.61
CA GLY A 85 -18.19 13.19 20.00
C GLY A 85 -17.53 14.21 20.94
N ASN A 86 -17.29 13.84 22.19
CA ASN A 86 -16.92 14.79 23.24
C ASN A 86 -15.52 14.52 23.82
N GLY A 87 -14.79 15.59 24.13
CA GLY A 87 -13.53 15.54 24.88
C GLY A 87 -12.37 14.87 24.14
N ASN A 88 -12.38 14.84 22.80
CA ASN A 88 -11.26 14.28 22.04
C ASN A 88 -10.12 15.29 21.92
N THR A 89 -8.88 14.82 22.04
CA THR A 89 -7.66 15.61 21.81
C THR A 89 -6.89 15.04 20.63
N GLY A 90 -6.57 15.86 19.65
CA GLY A 90 -6.06 15.46 18.34
C GLY A 90 -7.17 15.52 17.29
N ASN A 91 -7.00 14.82 16.17
CA ASN A 91 -7.77 15.10 14.96
C ASN A 91 -8.51 13.86 14.44
N ALA A 92 -9.66 14.09 13.80
CA ALA A 92 -10.46 13.08 13.11
C ALA A 92 -10.88 11.86 13.97
N ASN A 93 -11.01 12.04 15.29
CA ASN A 93 -11.52 10.98 16.15
C ASN A 93 -13.05 10.92 16.09
N THR A 94 -13.61 9.71 16.13
CA THR A 94 -15.05 9.48 16.25
C THR A 94 -15.34 8.69 17.52
N GLY A 95 -16.11 9.28 18.43
CA GLY A 95 -16.40 8.77 19.78
C GLY A 95 -15.92 9.77 20.83
N ASN A 96 -15.72 9.33 22.07
CA ASN A 96 -15.43 10.23 23.19
C ASN A 96 -14.07 9.97 23.83
N GLN A 97 -13.45 11.03 24.34
CA GLN A 97 -12.23 10.96 25.16
C GLN A 97 -11.03 10.25 24.49
N ASN A 98 -10.93 10.31 23.16
CA ASN A 98 -9.75 9.81 22.47
C ASN A 98 -8.61 10.84 22.53
N SER A 99 -7.37 10.36 22.63
CA SER A 99 -6.15 11.17 22.60
C SER A 99 -5.24 10.69 21.46
N GLY A 100 -4.94 11.56 20.49
CA GLY A 100 -4.27 11.18 19.24
C GLY A 100 -5.20 11.35 18.04
N ASN A 101 -4.97 10.63 16.94
CA ASN A 101 -5.68 10.88 15.69
C ASN A 101 -6.34 9.63 15.12
N GLU A 102 -7.40 9.82 14.35
CA GLU A 102 -8.11 8.77 13.59
C GLU A 102 -8.63 7.58 14.43
N ASN A 103 -8.88 7.78 15.72
CA ASN A 103 -9.46 6.73 16.54
C ASN A 103 -10.98 6.66 16.37
N VAL A 104 -11.51 5.45 16.26
CA VAL A 104 -12.95 5.18 16.17
C VAL A 104 -13.37 4.35 17.38
N GLY A 105 -14.17 4.94 18.26
CA GLY A 105 -14.62 4.42 19.54
C GLY A 105 -14.23 5.35 20.69
N ASN A 106 -14.13 4.87 21.92
CA ASN A 106 -13.91 5.72 23.10
C ASN A 106 -12.60 5.40 23.82
N GLU A 107 -12.00 6.42 24.44
CA GLU A 107 -10.86 6.27 25.36
C GLU A 107 -9.62 5.64 24.70
N ASN A 108 -9.45 5.78 23.39
CA ASN A 108 -8.24 5.31 22.71
C ASN A 108 -7.13 6.36 22.80
N THR A 109 -5.89 5.88 22.92
CA THR A 109 -4.69 6.72 22.88
C THR A 109 -3.78 6.29 21.73
N GLY A 110 -3.42 7.20 20.82
CA GLY A 110 -2.54 6.95 19.68
C GLY A 110 -3.23 7.13 18.33
N PHE A 111 -2.86 6.33 17.32
CA PHE A 111 -3.27 6.54 15.93
C PHE A 111 -4.06 5.36 15.36
N GLY A 112 -5.20 5.64 14.71
CA GLY A 112 -5.90 4.67 13.86
C GLY A 112 -6.47 3.44 14.59
N ASN A 113 -6.79 3.56 15.88
CA ASN A 113 -7.39 2.46 16.63
C ASN A 113 -8.90 2.36 16.38
N VAL A 114 -9.42 1.14 16.28
CA VAL A 114 -10.85 0.87 16.12
C VAL A 114 -11.34 0.02 17.30
N GLY A 115 -12.34 0.54 18.03
CA GLY A 115 -12.88 0.00 19.28
C GLY A 115 -12.56 0.91 20.47
N ASN A 116 -12.51 0.38 21.70
CA ASN A 116 -12.40 1.21 22.90
C ASN A 116 -11.19 0.86 23.76
N ASN A 117 -10.65 1.85 24.48
CA ASN A 117 -9.58 1.66 25.46
C ASN A 117 -8.29 1.05 24.87
N ASN A 118 -7.99 1.27 23.59
CA ASN A 118 -6.73 0.85 23.00
C ASN A 118 -5.65 1.91 23.19
N GLY A 119 -4.42 1.50 23.47
CA GLY A 119 -3.28 2.39 23.60
C GLY A 119 -2.20 2.01 22.61
N GLY A 120 -1.63 2.95 21.86
CA GLY A 120 -0.72 2.69 20.73
C GLY A 120 -1.42 2.86 19.40
N ASN A 121 -0.97 2.19 18.35
CA ASN A 121 -1.41 2.46 16.98
C ASN A 121 -2.02 1.23 16.29
N PHE A 122 -3.01 1.46 15.45
CA PHE A 122 -3.61 0.47 14.54
C PHE A 122 -4.17 -0.78 15.23
N ASN A 123 -4.64 -0.66 16.47
CA ASN A 123 -5.32 -1.77 17.14
C ASN A 123 -6.78 -1.88 16.69
N SER A 124 -7.27 -3.12 16.57
CA SER A 124 -8.66 -3.42 16.25
C SER A 124 -9.29 -4.30 17.34
N GLY A 125 -10.30 -3.79 18.03
CA GLY A 125 -10.93 -4.43 19.18
C GLY A 125 -10.85 -3.54 20.43
N ASN A 126 -10.80 -4.11 21.64
CA ASN A 126 -10.85 -3.31 22.86
C ASN A 126 -9.72 -3.65 23.84
N GLN A 127 -9.28 -2.66 24.62
CA GLN A 127 -8.32 -2.82 25.71
C GLN A 127 -6.96 -3.37 25.26
N ASN A 128 -6.50 -2.99 24.07
CA ASN A 128 -5.20 -3.44 23.56
C ASN A 128 -4.12 -2.36 23.73
N PRO A 129 -3.24 -2.44 24.74
CA PRO A 129 -2.03 -1.63 24.81
C PRO A 129 -0.88 -2.20 23.95
N GLY A 130 -0.32 -1.36 23.08
CA GLY A 130 0.72 -1.66 22.10
C GLY A 130 0.23 -1.42 20.66
N ASN A 131 0.90 -1.97 19.65
CA ASN A 131 0.59 -1.67 18.25
C ASN A 131 0.07 -2.91 17.49
N ASN A 132 -0.78 -2.67 16.49
CA ASN A 132 -1.26 -3.68 15.53
C ASN A 132 -1.95 -4.92 16.16
N ASN A 133 -2.51 -4.80 17.36
CA ASN A 133 -3.22 -5.92 17.97
C ASN A 133 -4.64 -6.04 17.42
N THR A 134 -5.10 -7.27 17.21
CA THR A 134 -6.48 -7.58 16.83
C THR A 134 -7.13 -8.50 17.86
N GLY A 135 -8.18 -8.02 18.50
CA GLY A 135 -8.97 -8.74 19.50
C GLY A 135 -9.14 -7.97 20.81
N LEU A 136 -9.21 -8.66 21.95
CA LEU A 136 -9.49 -8.05 23.25
C LEU A 136 -8.33 -8.25 24.23
N MET A 137 -7.99 -7.21 24.99
CA MET A 137 -7.07 -7.31 26.13
C MET A 137 -5.67 -7.84 25.78
N ASN A 138 -5.14 -7.51 24.60
CA ASN A 138 -3.78 -7.86 24.23
C ASN A 138 -2.78 -6.80 24.65
N SER A 139 -1.71 -7.20 25.34
CA SER A 139 -0.61 -6.32 25.73
C SER A 139 0.67 -6.69 24.98
N GLY A 140 1.24 -5.73 24.24
CA GLY A 140 2.39 -5.91 23.35
C GLY A 140 2.02 -5.62 21.90
N ASN A 141 2.79 -6.11 20.94
CA ASN A 141 2.61 -5.77 19.52
C ASN A 141 2.24 -6.98 18.67
N ASP A 142 1.47 -6.73 17.61
CA ASP A 142 1.16 -7.71 16.55
C ASP A 142 0.48 -9.00 17.06
N ASN A 143 -0.33 -8.91 18.13
CA ASN A 143 -1.09 -10.06 18.63
C ASN A 143 -2.45 -10.19 17.94
N VAL A 144 -2.88 -11.42 17.68
CA VAL A 144 -4.18 -11.76 17.10
C VAL A 144 -4.89 -12.79 17.98
N GLY A 145 -6.01 -12.39 18.57
CA GLY A 145 -6.80 -13.18 19.53
C GLY A 145 -7.06 -12.39 20.81
N ASN A 146 -7.34 -13.04 21.94
CA ASN A 146 -7.70 -12.34 23.18
C ASN A 146 -6.77 -12.68 24.35
N ASN A 147 -6.53 -11.70 25.23
CA ASN A 147 -5.73 -11.85 26.46
C ASN A 147 -4.27 -12.29 26.23
N ASN A 148 -3.64 -11.88 25.13
CA ASN A 148 -2.22 -12.19 24.91
C ASN A 148 -1.32 -11.15 25.56
N THR A 149 -0.20 -11.59 26.13
CA THR A 149 0.86 -10.72 26.69
C THR A 149 2.19 -11.05 26.04
N GLY A 150 2.82 -10.08 25.40
CA GLY A 150 4.03 -10.22 24.59
C GLY A 150 3.75 -9.90 23.12
N ASN A 151 4.61 -10.34 22.19
CA ASN A 151 4.51 -9.92 20.78
C ASN A 151 4.26 -11.09 19.82
N TYR A 152 3.56 -10.86 18.71
CA TYR A 152 3.35 -11.85 17.65
C TYR A 152 2.61 -13.12 18.09
N ASN A 153 1.74 -13.04 19.10
CA ASN A 153 0.94 -14.19 19.51
C ASN A 153 -0.31 -14.31 18.66
N ILE A 154 -0.61 -15.53 18.20
CA ILE A 154 -1.82 -15.90 17.48
C ILE A 154 -2.54 -16.98 18.29
N GLY A 155 -3.74 -16.66 18.78
CA GLY A 155 -4.48 -17.50 19.73
C GLY A 155 -4.94 -16.69 20.94
N ASN A 156 -5.50 -17.34 21.95
CA ASN A 156 -5.98 -16.69 23.17
C ASN A 156 -5.09 -17.02 24.37
N ARG A 157 -4.98 -16.08 25.32
CA ARG A 157 -4.36 -16.26 26.65
C ARG A 157 -2.90 -16.69 26.61
N ASN A 158 -2.16 -16.19 25.63
CA ASN A 158 -0.74 -16.49 25.54
C ASN A 158 0.10 -15.52 26.37
N SER A 159 1.21 -16.03 26.93
CA SER A 159 2.23 -15.23 27.60
C SER A 159 3.61 -15.54 27.03
N GLY A 160 4.31 -14.49 26.57
CA GLY A 160 5.54 -14.60 25.79
C GLY A 160 5.34 -14.12 24.34
N SER A 161 6.27 -14.44 23.45
CA SER A 161 6.19 -14.00 22.05
C SER A 161 6.19 -15.18 21.08
N ILE A 162 5.53 -15.01 19.93
CA ILE A 162 5.51 -15.96 18.81
C ILE A 162 4.77 -17.28 19.15
N ASN A 163 3.72 -17.19 19.97
CA ASN A 163 2.83 -18.33 20.20
C ASN A 163 1.79 -18.44 19.08
N ASN A 164 1.42 -19.65 18.68
CA ASN A 164 0.49 -19.88 17.55
C ASN A 164 -0.71 -20.80 17.90
N SER A 165 -0.95 -21.01 19.20
CA SER A 165 -2.05 -21.78 19.78
C SER A 165 -2.60 -21.06 21.01
N ASP A 166 -3.65 -21.61 21.64
CA ASP A 166 -4.29 -21.03 22.83
C ASP A 166 -3.61 -21.52 24.12
N ASP A 167 -3.63 -20.70 25.18
CA ASP A 167 -3.19 -21.01 26.55
C ASP A 167 -1.69 -21.42 26.66
N THR A 168 -0.79 -20.77 25.89
CA THR A 168 0.65 -21.06 25.94
C THR A 168 1.44 -20.05 26.79
N GLU A 169 2.35 -20.56 27.62
CA GLU A 169 3.27 -19.75 28.42
C GLU A 169 4.72 -20.12 28.07
N SER A 170 5.53 -19.12 27.70
CA SER A 170 6.95 -19.17 27.27
C SER A 170 7.22 -19.41 25.78
N GLY A 171 8.10 -18.58 25.20
CA GLY A 171 8.48 -18.59 23.79
C GLY A 171 9.35 -19.78 23.41
N HIS A 172 8.75 -20.95 23.23
CA HIS A 172 9.37 -22.11 22.60
C HIS A 172 8.39 -22.85 21.67
N ASN A 173 8.77 -22.91 20.39
CA ASN A 173 8.20 -23.78 19.37
C ASN A 173 7.98 -25.21 19.89
N SER A 174 6.74 -25.70 19.90
CA SER A 174 6.50 -27.13 19.89
C SER A 174 6.57 -27.64 18.43
N ARG A 175 7.72 -28.20 18.07
CA ARG A 175 7.74 -29.37 17.18
C ARG A 175 6.89 -30.45 17.86
N ASP A 176 5.97 -31.06 17.11
CA ASP A 176 5.19 -32.28 17.39
C ASP A 176 4.95 -32.63 18.86
N GLN A 177 3.70 -32.58 19.34
CA GLN A 177 3.02 -33.72 19.99
C GLN A 177 1.49 -33.64 19.82
N ASP A 178 0.91 -34.82 19.78
CA ASP A 178 -0.40 -35.23 19.27
C ASP A 178 -1.67 -34.79 20.02
N ALA A 179 -2.77 -34.87 19.27
CA ALA A 179 -4.11 -35.34 19.64
C ALA A 179 -5.00 -34.52 20.60
N GLY A 180 -6.03 -33.91 19.99
CA GLY A 180 -7.42 -34.09 20.42
C GLY A 180 -7.94 -33.19 21.55
N HIS A 181 -8.69 -32.15 21.20
CA HIS A 181 -10.08 -32.00 21.64
C HIS A 181 -10.81 -30.88 20.88
N PHE A 182 -11.98 -31.23 20.34
CA PHE A 182 -12.95 -30.32 19.76
C PHE A 182 -13.50 -29.34 20.81
N ALA A 183 -13.60 -28.06 20.45
CA ALA A 183 -14.69 -27.20 20.91
C ALA A 183 -15.12 -26.24 19.77
N SER A 184 -16.36 -26.43 19.35
CA SER A 184 -17.10 -25.63 18.38
C SER A 184 -17.44 -24.26 18.96
N THR A 185 -17.24 -23.18 18.19
CA THR A 185 -18.14 -22.01 18.21
C THR A 185 -18.09 -21.28 16.87
N THR A 186 -19.18 -21.44 16.12
CA THR A 186 -19.62 -20.56 15.03
C THR A 186 -19.93 -19.15 15.54
N LEU A 187 -19.30 -18.11 14.99
CA LEU A 187 -19.84 -16.74 15.05
C LEU A 187 -19.55 -15.93 13.76
N GLN A 188 -20.60 -15.84 12.95
CA GLN A 188 -21.10 -14.70 12.16
C GLN A 188 -20.13 -13.82 11.35
N LEU A 189 -20.05 -14.13 10.04
CA LEU A 189 -19.39 -13.41 8.96
C LEU A 189 -20.24 -12.28 8.31
N SER A 190 -21.07 -11.56 9.08
CA SER A 190 -22.00 -10.55 8.51
C SER A 190 -21.67 -9.08 8.82
N GLY A 191 -20.61 -8.79 9.59
CA GLY A 191 -20.24 -7.41 9.97
C GLY A 191 -19.15 -6.74 9.12
N PHE A 192 -18.43 -7.49 8.29
CA PHE A 192 -17.20 -7.03 7.63
C PHE A 192 -17.42 -6.13 6.39
N PHE A 193 -18.62 -6.14 5.79
CA PHE A 193 -18.84 -5.48 4.50
C PHE A 193 -19.17 -3.98 4.57
N PHE A 194 -19.53 -3.44 5.73
CA PHE A 194 -19.96 -2.03 5.85
C PHE A 194 -18.85 -1.06 6.31
N LEU A 195 -17.79 -1.53 6.98
CA LEU A 195 -16.76 -0.64 7.57
C LEU A 195 -15.65 -0.23 6.59
N ALA A 196 -15.27 -1.10 5.65
CA ALA A 196 -14.15 -0.83 4.73
C ALA A 196 -14.41 0.39 3.82
N ALA A 197 -15.67 0.61 3.43
CA ALA A 197 -16.05 1.75 2.61
C ALA A 197 -16.04 3.08 3.37
N SER A 198 -16.24 3.08 4.70
CA SER A 198 -16.29 4.30 5.51
C SER A 198 -14.91 4.81 5.91
N VAL A 199 -13.95 3.91 6.11
CA VAL A 199 -12.56 4.23 6.47
C VAL A 199 -11.80 4.85 5.29
N LEU A 200 -12.00 4.35 4.07
CA LEU A 200 -11.41 4.91 2.85
C LEU A 200 -11.88 6.34 2.54
N LEU A 201 -13.12 6.68 2.91
CA LEU A 201 -13.70 8.01 2.69
C LEU A 201 -13.25 9.05 3.72
N LEU A 202 -12.80 8.63 4.91
CA LEU A 202 -12.36 9.54 5.98
C LEU A 202 -10.82 9.75 5.98
N CYS A 203 -10.03 8.75 5.56
CA CYS A 203 -8.58 8.90 5.35
C CYS A 203 -8.25 10.05 4.38
N SER A 204 -8.99 10.17 3.27
CA SER A 204 -8.78 11.23 2.28
C SER A 204 -9.07 12.65 2.81
N ALA A 205 -9.84 12.77 3.90
CA ALA A 205 -10.23 14.06 4.46
C ALA A 205 -9.26 14.58 5.53
N TYR A 206 -8.60 13.71 6.29
CA TYR A 206 -7.66 14.08 7.35
C TYR A 206 -6.33 14.55 6.80
N TYR A 207 -5.80 13.74 5.90
CA TYR A 207 -4.54 13.93 5.30
C TYR A 207 -4.47 15.37 4.66
N SER A 208 -5.55 15.88 4.06
CA SER A 208 -5.58 17.20 3.42
C SER A 208 -5.26 18.43 4.32
N ASN A 209 -5.11 18.29 5.66
CA ASN A 209 -5.03 19.45 6.55
C ASN A 209 -3.73 19.67 7.37
N HIS A 210 -2.80 18.72 7.56
CA HIS A 210 -1.63 18.96 8.46
C HIS A 210 -0.32 18.24 8.08
N PRO A 211 0.67 18.93 7.46
CA PRO A 211 1.97 18.37 7.14
C PRO A 211 3.01 18.69 8.23
N GLY A 212 3.69 17.66 8.75
CA GLY A 212 4.99 17.84 9.42
C GLY A 212 5.22 17.11 10.75
N LYS A 213 6.20 16.19 10.71
CA LYS A 213 7.11 15.75 11.79
C LYS A 213 6.50 14.99 12.98
N ILE A 214 6.61 13.65 12.93
CA ILE A 214 6.75 12.79 14.11
C ILE A 214 8.11 12.09 14.00
N LEU A 215 9.04 12.41 14.90
CA LEU A 215 10.36 11.80 15.02
C LEU A 215 10.27 10.50 15.84
N TRP A 216 10.35 9.34 15.19
CA TRP A 216 10.47 8.06 15.88
C TRP A 216 11.94 7.78 16.22
N LYS A 217 12.27 7.83 17.52
CA LYS A 217 13.54 7.33 18.05
C LYS A 217 13.31 5.95 18.66
N GLU A 218 13.44 4.90 17.86
CA GLU A 218 13.88 3.57 18.32
C GLU A 218 14.18 2.70 17.09
N LYS A 219 15.41 2.18 17.01
CA LYS A 219 15.85 1.30 15.91
C LYS A 219 15.30 -0.11 16.16
N PRO A 220 14.51 -0.70 15.25
CA PRO A 220 14.03 -2.07 15.42
C PRO A 220 15.18 -3.07 15.27
N GLN A 221 15.41 -3.86 16.31
CA GLN A 221 16.30 -5.02 16.27
C GLN A 221 15.66 -6.14 15.43
N ALA A 222 16.46 -6.75 14.56
CA ALA A 222 16.04 -7.67 13.51
C ALA A 222 15.23 -8.87 14.04
N ALA A 223 13.98 -9.00 13.57
CA ALA A 223 13.21 -10.25 13.64
C ALA A 223 13.95 -11.35 12.85
N GLY A 224 13.96 -12.58 13.38
CA GLY A 224 14.60 -13.76 12.80
C GLY A 224 13.92 -14.28 11.52
N GLY A 225 13.76 -13.44 10.49
CA GLY A 225 13.40 -13.85 9.14
C GLY A 225 14.56 -14.58 8.45
N VAL A 226 14.24 -15.48 7.53
CA VAL A 226 15.24 -16.05 6.62
C VAL A 226 15.81 -14.89 5.81
N ILE A 227 17.10 -14.59 6.01
CA ILE A 227 17.81 -13.60 5.21
C ILE A 227 17.71 -14.07 3.74
N PRO A 228 17.18 -13.23 2.82
CA PRO A 228 17.04 -13.65 1.44
C PRO A 228 18.39 -14.07 0.86
N PRO A 229 18.44 -15.22 0.15
CA PRO A 229 19.67 -15.65 -0.49
C PRO A 229 19.95 -14.76 -1.72
N LYS A 230 21.15 -14.85 -2.29
CA LYS A 230 21.57 -13.97 -3.39
C LYS A 230 20.62 -14.05 -4.60
N GLU A 231 20.08 -15.23 -4.85
CA GLU A 231 19.15 -15.55 -5.93
C GLU A 231 17.88 -14.70 -5.88
N TRP A 232 17.45 -14.28 -4.67
CA TRP A 232 16.32 -13.37 -4.49
C TRP A 232 16.51 -12.02 -5.18
N PHE A 233 17.77 -11.56 -5.24
CA PHE A 233 18.15 -10.27 -5.82
C PHE A 233 18.64 -10.39 -7.27
N GLN A 234 18.65 -11.59 -7.85
CA GLN A 234 19.21 -11.83 -9.18
C GLN A 234 18.49 -11.03 -10.28
N SER A 235 17.18 -10.83 -10.14
CA SER A 235 16.38 -10.05 -11.09
C SER A 235 16.83 -8.58 -11.14
N ILE A 236 17.34 -8.02 -10.05
CA ILE A 236 17.86 -6.64 -10.01
C ILE A 236 19.07 -6.49 -10.95
N ASP A 237 20.01 -7.44 -10.88
CA ASP A 237 21.21 -7.41 -11.73
C ASP A 237 20.85 -7.53 -13.21
N GLN A 238 19.86 -8.36 -13.53
CA GLN A 238 19.37 -8.52 -14.91
C GLN A 238 18.68 -7.25 -15.41
N ASP A 239 17.86 -6.64 -14.55
CA ASP A 239 17.02 -5.52 -14.94
C ASP A 239 17.82 -4.21 -15.04
N LEU A 240 18.85 -4.02 -14.22
CA LEU A 240 19.72 -2.84 -14.26
C LEU A 240 20.91 -2.96 -15.22
N ALA A 241 21.17 -4.17 -15.75
CA ALA A 241 22.28 -4.42 -16.69
C ALA A 241 22.39 -3.43 -17.87
N PRO A 242 21.28 -2.95 -18.48
CA PRO A 242 21.36 -2.02 -19.61
C PRO A 242 22.08 -0.69 -19.31
N TRP A 243 22.21 -0.31 -18.03
CA TRP A 243 22.82 0.96 -17.62
C TRP A 243 24.19 0.80 -16.96
N ASN A 244 24.71 -0.42 -16.83
CA ASN A 244 26.01 -0.67 -16.17
C ASN A 244 27.18 0.10 -16.80
N SER A 245 27.14 0.35 -18.11
CA SER A 245 28.22 1.06 -18.83
C SER A 245 27.93 2.52 -19.10
N THR A 246 26.66 2.92 -19.17
CA THR A 246 26.25 4.28 -19.55
C THR A 246 25.90 5.16 -18.36
N GLY A 247 25.55 4.56 -17.22
CA GLY A 247 24.83 5.26 -16.16
C GLY A 247 23.39 5.59 -16.57
N ILE A 248 22.67 6.21 -15.63
CA ILE A 248 21.31 6.74 -15.78
C ILE A 248 21.39 8.26 -15.69
N SER A 249 21.06 8.96 -16.76
CA SER A 249 21.10 10.41 -16.80
C SER A 249 19.83 11.06 -16.22
N TYR A 250 19.94 12.32 -15.80
CA TYR A 250 18.77 13.09 -15.39
C TYR A 250 17.71 13.18 -16.50
N SER A 251 18.14 13.32 -17.78
CA SER A 251 17.22 13.34 -18.91
C SER A 251 16.46 12.03 -19.08
N GLN A 252 17.12 10.88 -18.86
CA GLN A 252 16.48 9.58 -18.90
C GLN A 252 15.39 9.43 -17.82
N VAL A 253 15.66 9.92 -16.61
CA VAL A 253 14.70 9.93 -15.49
C VAL A 253 13.50 10.83 -15.80
N GLU A 254 13.74 12.04 -16.31
CA GLU A 254 12.68 12.95 -16.76
C GLU A 254 11.81 12.33 -17.86
N ASN A 255 12.45 11.72 -18.85
CA ASN A 255 11.77 11.12 -19.99
C ASN A 255 11.04 9.82 -19.63
N ALA A 256 11.41 9.15 -18.53
CA ALA A 256 10.71 7.96 -18.06
C ALA A 256 9.28 8.26 -17.59
N TYR A 257 9.06 9.36 -16.85
CA TYR A 257 7.71 9.77 -16.47
C TYR A 257 6.86 10.16 -17.68
N CYS A 258 7.47 10.94 -18.59
CA CYS A 258 6.88 11.36 -19.86
C CYS A 258 6.51 10.17 -20.75
N GLY A 259 7.40 9.19 -20.85
CA GLY A 259 7.23 8.01 -21.67
C GLY A 259 6.24 7.01 -21.08
N SER A 260 5.97 7.06 -19.77
CA SER A 260 5.08 6.11 -19.12
C SER A 260 3.64 6.30 -19.56
N GLY A 261 2.99 5.19 -19.94
CA GLY A 261 1.55 5.15 -20.22
C GLY A 261 0.68 5.39 -18.98
N ALA A 262 -0.62 5.14 -19.10
CA ALA A 262 -1.60 5.42 -18.04
C ALA A 262 -1.25 4.74 -16.71
N GLY A 263 -1.33 5.51 -15.62
CA GLY A 263 -1.10 5.06 -14.25
C GLY A 263 0.37 4.86 -13.93
N ALA A 264 1.09 5.93 -13.65
CA ALA A 264 2.46 5.92 -13.14
C ALA A 264 2.71 7.15 -12.26
N PHE A 265 3.71 7.09 -11.40
CA PHE A 265 4.18 8.26 -10.64
C PHE A 265 5.70 8.32 -10.60
N ARG A 266 6.26 9.52 -10.51
CA ARG A 266 7.71 9.73 -10.30
C ARG A 266 7.99 9.82 -8.81
N MET A 267 9.07 9.18 -8.36
CA MET A 267 9.45 9.13 -6.96
C MET A 267 10.88 9.65 -6.76
N GLN A 268 11.07 10.50 -5.76
CA GLN A 268 12.39 10.86 -5.25
C GLN A 268 12.57 10.35 -3.82
N ILE A 269 13.80 10.01 -3.46
CA ILE A 269 14.20 9.79 -2.06
C ILE A 269 15.34 10.76 -1.77
N ILE A 270 15.24 11.52 -0.69
CA ILE A 270 16.28 12.46 -0.25
C ILE A 270 16.39 12.39 1.27
N GLY A 271 17.58 12.04 1.78
CA GLY A 271 17.83 11.97 3.21
C GLY A 271 16.92 10.96 3.93
N GLY A 272 16.57 9.87 3.26
CA GLY A 272 15.70 8.83 3.82
C GLY A 272 14.20 9.14 3.81
N GLN A 273 13.78 10.23 3.18
CA GLN A 273 12.37 10.60 3.00
C GLN A 273 11.97 10.46 1.54
N ILE A 274 10.77 9.94 1.30
CA ILE A 274 10.20 9.66 0.00
C ILE A 274 9.26 10.80 -0.39
N TYR A 275 9.40 11.23 -1.64
CA TYR A 275 8.62 12.29 -2.25
C TYR A 275 8.02 11.81 -3.58
N ILE A 276 6.82 12.26 -3.90
CA ILE A 276 6.16 12.03 -5.17
C ILE A 276 6.21 13.32 -5.99
N VAL A 277 6.66 13.21 -7.24
CA VAL A 277 6.96 14.36 -8.11
C VAL A 277 5.86 14.58 -9.18
N GLY A 278 4.79 13.79 -9.09
CA GLY A 278 3.65 13.80 -9.99
C GLY A 278 3.10 12.39 -10.19
N GLU A 279 1.78 12.28 -10.29
CA GLU A 279 1.06 11.02 -10.46
C GLU A 279 0.05 11.11 -11.61
N GLN A 280 -0.01 10.09 -12.45
CA GLN A 280 -1.08 9.87 -13.42
C GLN A 280 -2.17 9.00 -12.77
N GLU A 281 -3.43 9.17 -13.20
CA GLU A 281 -4.55 8.38 -12.71
C GLU A 281 -4.27 6.88 -12.85
N SER A 282 -4.27 6.17 -11.71
CA SER A 282 -4.03 4.74 -11.64
C SER A 282 -5.31 3.96 -11.84
N PHE A 283 -5.21 2.72 -12.32
CA PHE A 283 -6.35 1.83 -12.35
C PHE A 283 -6.71 1.43 -10.92
N GLN A 284 -7.89 1.84 -10.45
CA GLN A 284 -8.38 1.50 -9.11
C GLN A 284 -7.39 1.93 -8.01
N THR A 285 -7.37 1.25 -6.86
CA THR A 285 -6.47 1.54 -5.73
C THR A 285 -5.00 1.14 -5.92
N ARG A 286 -4.57 0.73 -7.11
CA ARG A 286 -3.21 0.19 -7.32
C ARG A 286 -2.12 1.19 -6.98
N GLY A 287 -2.21 2.42 -7.48
CA GLY A 287 -1.25 3.48 -7.15
C GLY A 287 -1.20 3.80 -5.66
N HIS A 288 -2.35 3.85 -5.00
CA HIS A 288 -2.44 4.02 -3.55
C HIS A 288 -1.73 2.88 -2.80
N SER A 289 -1.97 1.63 -3.20
CA SER A 289 -1.36 0.44 -2.59
C SER A 289 0.17 0.44 -2.70
N VAL A 290 0.72 0.80 -3.87
CA VAL A 290 2.18 0.93 -4.05
C VAL A 290 2.74 2.05 -3.17
N LYS A 291 2.04 3.19 -3.06
CA LYS A 291 2.46 4.27 -2.16
C LYS A 291 2.40 3.85 -0.69
N MET A 292 1.44 3.02 -0.28
CA MET A 292 1.42 2.45 1.07
C MET A 292 2.63 1.52 1.34
N MET A 293 3.05 0.73 0.34
CA MET A 293 4.30 -0.06 0.44
C MET A 293 5.52 0.83 0.62
N LEU A 294 5.60 1.93 -0.12
CA LEU A 294 6.69 2.89 -0.03
C LEU A 294 6.70 3.61 1.33
N LEU A 295 5.54 3.99 1.88
CA LEU A 295 5.44 4.57 3.21
C LEU A 295 5.92 3.59 4.28
N HIS A 296 5.54 2.31 4.17
CA HIS A 296 6.04 1.27 5.06
C HIS A 296 7.56 1.09 4.94
N LEU A 297 8.09 1.12 3.71
CA LEU A 297 9.53 1.08 3.44
C LEU A 297 10.27 2.26 4.07
N GLN A 298 9.75 3.49 3.93
CA GLN A 298 10.29 4.70 4.56
C GLN A 298 10.34 4.55 6.07
N ASN A 299 9.24 4.13 6.68
CA ASN A 299 9.14 3.99 8.13
C ASN A 299 10.06 2.89 8.68
N THR A 300 10.30 1.85 7.88
CA THR A 300 11.13 0.71 8.28
C THR A 300 12.62 0.93 8.02
N PHE A 301 12.96 1.62 6.93
CA PHE A 301 14.33 1.71 6.41
C PHE A 301 14.81 3.12 6.08
N GLY A 302 14.13 4.18 6.52
CA GLY A 302 14.46 5.58 6.19
C GLY A 302 15.96 5.89 6.27
N ASP A 303 16.61 5.57 7.39
CA ASP A 303 18.06 5.78 7.59
C ASP A 303 18.97 5.03 6.61
N MET A 304 18.46 4.01 5.92
CA MET A 304 19.18 3.14 4.99
C MET A 304 18.83 3.40 3.52
N LEU A 305 17.80 4.20 3.25
CA LEU A 305 17.39 4.52 1.89
C LEU A 305 18.38 5.51 1.25
N PRO A 306 18.89 5.22 0.05
CA PRO A 306 19.78 6.13 -0.67
C PRO A 306 19.00 7.29 -1.27
N ASP A 307 19.71 8.39 -1.56
CA ASP A 307 19.16 9.44 -2.41
C ASP A 307 18.95 8.87 -3.83
N VAL A 308 17.70 8.87 -4.33
CA VAL A 308 17.35 8.36 -5.67
C VAL A 308 16.30 9.22 -6.36
N ASP A 309 16.30 9.18 -7.68
CA ASP A 309 15.24 9.75 -8.51
C ASP A 309 14.77 8.70 -9.52
N VAL A 310 13.63 8.07 -9.22
CA VAL A 310 13.01 7.03 -10.04
C VAL A 310 11.98 7.71 -10.94
N GLY A 311 12.33 7.80 -12.22
CA GLY A 311 11.55 8.55 -13.21
C GLY A 311 10.11 8.07 -13.37
N ALA A 312 9.85 6.76 -13.22
CA ALA A 312 8.49 6.25 -13.21
C ALA A 312 8.37 4.91 -12.49
N ILE A 313 7.34 4.81 -11.63
CA ILE A 313 6.79 3.55 -11.13
C ILE A 313 5.43 3.35 -11.82
N ALA A 314 5.39 2.45 -12.78
CA ALA A 314 4.21 2.09 -13.53
C ALA A 314 3.29 1.18 -12.69
N THR A 315 2.02 1.58 -12.62
CA THR A 315 0.94 0.90 -11.87
C THR A 315 -0.06 0.18 -12.79
N GLY A 316 0.14 0.31 -14.11
CA GLY A 316 -0.59 -0.41 -15.14
C GLY A 316 -0.13 -1.85 -15.33
N ASP A 317 -0.89 -2.60 -16.13
CA ASP A 317 -0.57 -3.99 -16.45
C ASP A 317 0.60 -4.14 -17.43
N LEU A 318 0.76 -3.16 -18.33
CA LEU A 318 1.82 -3.16 -19.34
C LEU A 318 3.13 -2.60 -18.76
N PRO A 319 4.28 -3.17 -19.15
CA PRO A 319 5.58 -2.59 -18.85
C PRO A 319 5.63 -1.15 -19.35
N GLY A 320 6.12 -0.22 -18.53
CA GLY A 320 6.08 1.21 -18.84
C GLY A 320 6.95 1.63 -20.02
N ASP A 321 7.73 0.72 -20.61
CA ASP A 321 8.52 0.92 -21.83
C ASP A 321 7.84 0.43 -23.11
N SER A 322 6.70 -0.27 -22.99
CA SER A 322 5.96 -0.84 -24.12
C SER A 322 5.09 0.17 -24.85
N VAL A 323 4.86 1.35 -24.26
CA VAL A 323 4.11 2.45 -24.85
C VAL A 323 4.90 3.72 -24.56
N SER A 324 5.28 4.49 -25.58
CA SER A 324 5.75 5.87 -25.44
C SER A 324 4.66 6.78 -26.03
N PRO A 325 3.54 7.00 -25.32
CA PRO A 325 2.38 7.69 -25.90
C PRO A 325 2.69 9.14 -26.25
N HIS A 326 3.70 9.72 -25.60
CA HIS A 326 4.03 11.14 -25.66
C HIS A 326 5.29 11.45 -26.51
N GLY A 327 5.84 10.45 -27.21
CA GLY A 327 6.97 10.65 -28.13
C GLY A 327 8.29 11.09 -27.48
N CYS A 328 8.49 10.77 -26.19
CA CYS A 328 9.64 11.23 -25.42
C CYS A 328 10.92 10.47 -25.85
N PRO A 329 12.02 11.16 -26.19
CA PRO A 329 13.25 10.51 -26.60
C PRO A 329 13.97 9.86 -25.41
N GLU A 330 14.75 8.80 -25.66
CA GLU A 330 15.68 8.22 -24.67
C GLU A 330 15.07 7.93 -23.29
N ILE A 331 13.94 7.20 -23.26
CA ILE A 331 13.30 6.77 -22.01
C ILE A 331 14.29 5.97 -21.16
N GLY A 332 14.44 6.40 -19.90
CA GLY A 332 15.23 5.73 -18.87
C GLY A 332 14.60 4.46 -18.32
N PRO A 333 15.09 3.97 -17.16
CA PRO A 333 14.48 2.84 -16.49
C PRO A 333 13.06 3.18 -16.01
N VAL A 334 12.11 2.26 -16.25
CA VAL A 334 10.74 2.37 -15.74
C VAL A 334 10.44 1.18 -14.83
N PHE A 335 10.09 1.45 -13.58
CA PHE A 335 9.76 0.40 -12.62
C PHE A 335 8.39 -0.17 -12.98
N SER A 336 8.29 -1.47 -13.18
CA SER A 336 7.08 -2.14 -13.69
C SER A 336 6.87 -3.45 -12.95
N PHE A 337 5.61 -3.86 -12.76
CA PHE A 337 5.31 -5.10 -12.00
C PHE A 337 5.75 -6.38 -12.72
N SER A 338 5.77 -6.32 -14.04
CA SER A 338 6.16 -7.43 -14.89
C SER A 338 6.88 -6.92 -16.13
N LYS A 339 7.65 -7.81 -16.74
CA LYS A 339 8.30 -7.58 -18.03
C LYS A 339 8.44 -8.88 -18.81
N ARG A 340 8.67 -8.74 -20.11
CA ARG A 340 9.18 -9.77 -21.02
C ARG A 340 10.68 -9.57 -21.26
N PRO A 341 11.37 -10.56 -21.85
CA PRO A 341 12.79 -10.43 -22.19
C PRO A 341 13.11 -9.23 -23.09
N GLU A 342 12.19 -8.86 -24.00
CA GLU A 342 12.34 -7.73 -24.92
C GLU A 342 12.09 -6.34 -24.29
N ASP A 343 11.46 -6.28 -23.12
CA ASP A 343 11.15 -5.03 -22.41
C ASP A 343 12.40 -4.56 -21.63
N VAL A 344 13.43 -4.16 -22.37
CA VAL A 344 14.78 -3.88 -21.83
C VAL A 344 14.86 -2.63 -20.96
N LYS A 345 13.83 -1.78 -20.92
CA LYS A 345 13.80 -0.58 -20.08
C LYS A 345 12.96 -0.78 -18.81
N ALA A 346 12.13 -1.82 -18.78
CA ALA A 346 11.38 -2.20 -17.59
C ALA A 346 12.30 -2.81 -16.51
N VAL A 347 12.16 -2.30 -15.28
CA VAL A 347 12.82 -2.81 -14.08
C VAL A 347 11.74 -3.40 -13.17
N ARG A 348 11.85 -4.68 -12.82
CA ARG A 348 10.79 -5.36 -12.05
C ARG A 348 10.70 -4.81 -10.64
N TRP A 349 9.47 -4.45 -10.27
CA TRP A 349 9.09 -3.92 -8.97
C TRP A 349 7.94 -4.77 -8.37
N PRO A 350 7.85 -4.95 -7.04
CA PRO A 350 6.71 -5.64 -6.43
C PRO A 350 5.36 -5.00 -6.80
N ASP A 351 4.38 -5.82 -7.17
CA ASP A 351 3.04 -5.31 -7.51
C ASP A 351 2.27 -4.78 -6.29
N PHE A 352 1.24 -3.97 -6.56
CA PHE A 352 0.32 -3.43 -5.56
C PHE A 352 -0.28 -4.50 -4.63
N GLY A 353 -0.45 -5.73 -5.13
CA GLY A 353 -1.05 -6.83 -4.37
C GLY A 353 -0.16 -7.38 -3.27
N PHE A 354 1.12 -6.98 -3.20
CA PHE A 354 1.96 -7.21 -2.03
C PHE A 354 1.68 -6.23 -0.87
N TYR A 355 0.79 -5.26 -1.07
CA TYR A 355 0.07 -4.56 -0.02
C TYR A 355 -1.37 -5.03 0.05
N ASP A 356 -2.24 -4.61 -0.87
CA ASP A 356 -3.62 -5.09 -1.00
C ASP A 356 -4.17 -4.85 -2.42
N TRP A 357 -5.38 -5.34 -2.66
CA TRP A 357 -6.18 -4.93 -3.82
C TRP A 357 -7.67 -5.17 -3.52
N PRO A 358 -8.33 -4.24 -2.81
CA PRO A 358 -9.68 -4.43 -2.29
C PRO A 358 -10.71 -4.74 -3.39
N GLU A 359 -10.58 -4.15 -4.58
CA GLU A 359 -11.49 -4.37 -5.72
C GLU A 359 -11.42 -5.80 -6.27
N ALA A 360 -10.32 -6.52 -6.03
CA ALA A 360 -10.18 -7.94 -6.35
C ALA A 360 -10.44 -8.85 -5.14
N HIS A 361 -10.97 -8.30 -4.05
CA HIS A 361 -11.16 -8.99 -2.77
C HIS A 361 -9.85 -9.51 -2.16
N SER A 362 -8.73 -8.85 -2.46
CA SER A 362 -7.47 -9.08 -1.78
C SER A 362 -7.37 -8.14 -0.59
N ILE A 363 -7.38 -8.72 0.61
CA ILE A 363 -7.09 -8.01 1.86
C ILE A 363 -5.57 -7.78 2.00
N PRO A 364 -5.10 -7.04 3.02
CA PRO A 364 -3.67 -6.80 3.17
C PRO A 364 -2.84 -8.09 3.21
N TRP A 365 -1.70 -8.06 2.53
CA TRP A 365 -0.86 -9.21 2.19
C TRP A 365 -0.54 -10.09 3.40
N GLU A 366 -0.17 -9.48 4.51
CA GLU A 366 0.16 -10.20 5.76
C GLU A 366 -1.02 -11.02 6.27
N PHE A 367 -2.21 -10.43 6.32
CA PHE A 367 -3.41 -11.14 6.75
C PHE A 367 -3.84 -12.19 5.72
N PHE A 368 -3.71 -11.88 4.43
CA PHE A 368 -4.21 -12.78 3.41
C PHE A 368 -3.37 -14.07 3.32
N THR A 369 -2.04 -13.94 3.35
CA THR A 369 -1.12 -15.08 3.33
C THR A 369 -1.31 -15.99 4.54
N ILE A 370 -1.53 -15.43 5.73
CA ILE A 370 -1.87 -16.18 6.94
C ILE A 370 -3.22 -16.91 6.77
N ALA A 371 -4.24 -16.24 6.24
CA ALA A 371 -5.55 -16.84 6.02
C ALA A 371 -5.49 -18.02 5.03
N ILE A 372 -4.75 -17.88 3.93
CA ILE A 372 -4.56 -18.94 2.94
C ILE A 372 -3.78 -20.11 3.56
N ALA A 373 -2.69 -19.84 4.27
CA ALA A 373 -1.91 -20.88 4.93
C ALA A 373 -2.72 -21.63 6.01
N LYS A 374 -3.59 -20.94 6.75
CA LYS A 374 -4.51 -21.55 7.71
C LYS A 374 -5.54 -22.43 7.01
N ALA A 375 -6.14 -21.96 5.90
CA ALA A 375 -7.06 -22.75 5.09
C ALA A 375 -6.38 -24.01 4.53
N ALA A 376 -5.13 -23.89 4.07
CA ALA A 376 -4.32 -25.00 3.58
C ALA A 376 -4.05 -26.06 4.66
N ARG A 377 -3.71 -25.66 5.88
CA ARG A 377 -3.47 -26.57 7.02
C ARG A 377 -4.74 -27.32 7.45
N ALA A 378 -5.90 -26.67 7.34
CA ALA A 378 -7.19 -27.31 7.60
C ALA A 378 -7.58 -28.37 6.55
N MET A 379 -6.82 -28.48 5.45
CA MET A 379 -7.08 -29.39 4.33
C MET A 379 -5.83 -30.22 4.00
N PRO A 380 -5.58 -31.32 4.74
CA PRO A 380 -4.48 -32.23 4.44
C PRO A 380 -4.52 -32.73 2.98
N TRP A 381 -3.35 -33.02 2.40
CA TRP A 381 -3.23 -33.42 0.98
C TRP A 381 -4.22 -34.53 0.57
N GLN A 382 -4.38 -35.53 1.45
CA GLN A 382 -5.21 -36.71 1.21
C GLN A 382 -6.70 -36.36 1.08
N THR A 383 -7.18 -35.30 1.74
CA THR A 383 -8.58 -34.86 1.69
C THR A 383 -8.88 -33.93 0.53
N ARG A 384 -7.84 -33.48 -0.21
CA ARG A 384 -8.01 -32.57 -1.34
C ARG A 384 -8.53 -33.29 -2.57
N THR A 385 -9.37 -32.60 -3.32
CA THR A 385 -9.91 -33.07 -4.59
C THR A 385 -8.81 -33.24 -5.63
N SER A 386 -8.69 -34.42 -6.24
CA SER A 386 -7.77 -34.71 -7.34
C SER A 386 -8.31 -34.13 -8.65
N GLN A 387 -8.24 -32.81 -8.78
CA GLN A 387 -8.63 -32.08 -9.99
C GLN A 387 -7.68 -30.90 -10.20
N LEU A 388 -7.40 -30.60 -11.47
CA LEU A 388 -6.80 -29.34 -11.90
C LEU A 388 -7.84 -28.24 -11.84
N PHE A 389 -7.55 -27.22 -11.03
CA PHE A 389 -8.52 -26.18 -10.72
C PHE A 389 -8.03 -24.78 -11.08
N MET A 390 -8.94 -23.99 -11.68
CA MET A 390 -8.78 -22.54 -11.83
C MET A 390 -10.15 -21.88 -12.06
N ARG A 391 -10.34 -20.68 -11.50
CA ARG A 391 -11.39 -19.73 -11.91
C ARG A 391 -10.74 -18.45 -12.36
N ALA A 392 -10.83 -18.09 -13.63
CA ALA A 392 -10.18 -16.88 -14.13
C ALA A 392 -11.09 -16.17 -15.11
N ALA A 393 -10.97 -14.85 -15.19
CA ALA A 393 -11.60 -14.14 -16.27
C ALA A 393 -10.89 -14.41 -17.60
N GLY A 394 -11.66 -14.40 -18.69
CA GLY A 394 -11.20 -14.71 -20.04
C GLY A 394 -10.45 -13.58 -20.71
N ILE A 395 -9.43 -13.04 -20.02
CA ILE A 395 -8.59 -11.93 -20.49
C ILE A 395 -7.21 -12.48 -20.89
N GLY A 396 -6.81 -12.19 -22.13
CA GLY A 396 -5.51 -12.57 -22.68
C GLY A 396 -5.54 -13.89 -23.46
N PRO A 397 -4.59 -14.10 -24.39
CA PRO A 397 -4.69 -15.11 -25.43
C PRO A 397 -4.77 -16.54 -24.89
N THR A 398 -4.00 -16.88 -23.85
CA THR A 398 -4.06 -18.22 -23.23
C THR A 398 -5.43 -18.48 -22.57
N ARG A 399 -6.06 -17.47 -21.96
CA ARG A 399 -7.35 -17.64 -21.29
C ARG A 399 -8.53 -17.65 -22.25
N GLU A 400 -8.40 -16.95 -23.38
CA GLU A 400 -9.35 -17.03 -24.49
C GLU A 400 -9.32 -18.43 -25.12
N ALA A 401 -8.13 -18.98 -25.38
CA ALA A 401 -7.99 -20.34 -25.88
C ALA A 401 -8.55 -21.42 -24.91
N LEU A 402 -8.37 -21.23 -23.60
CA LEU A 402 -8.98 -22.06 -22.57
C LEU A 402 -10.51 -22.03 -22.63
N ARG A 403 -11.10 -20.86 -22.89
CA ARG A 403 -12.56 -20.71 -23.04
C ARG A 403 -13.07 -21.48 -24.26
N ASP A 404 -12.39 -21.36 -25.39
CA ASP A 404 -12.77 -22.01 -26.66
C ASP A 404 -12.72 -23.55 -26.55
N SER A 405 -11.85 -24.06 -25.68
CA SER A 405 -11.61 -25.50 -25.50
C SER A 405 -12.36 -26.10 -24.30
N GLN A 406 -13.13 -25.28 -23.57
CA GLN A 406 -13.68 -25.64 -22.27
C GLN A 406 -14.67 -26.81 -22.34
N ASP A 407 -15.52 -26.86 -23.38
CA ASP A 407 -16.51 -27.91 -23.55
C ASP A 407 -15.87 -29.29 -23.71
N GLU A 408 -14.79 -29.37 -24.48
CA GLU A 408 -14.05 -30.63 -24.68
C GLU A 408 -13.26 -31.03 -23.43
N LEU A 409 -12.55 -30.09 -22.82
CA LEU A 409 -11.71 -30.37 -21.64
C LEU A 409 -12.54 -30.77 -20.42
N SER A 410 -13.73 -30.18 -20.26
CA SER A 410 -14.65 -30.48 -19.14
C SER A 410 -15.18 -31.92 -19.14
N LYS A 411 -15.06 -32.65 -20.26
CA LYS A 411 -15.38 -34.08 -20.32
C LYS A 411 -14.38 -34.94 -19.54
N ASN A 412 -13.18 -34.42 -19.26
CA ASN A 412 -12.18 -35.12 -18.47
C ASN A 412 -12.44 -34.90 -16.96
N PRO A 413 -12.56 -35.95 -16.14
CA PRO A 413 -12.87 -35.81 -14.71
C PRO A 413 -11.79 -35.08 -13.90
N LEU A 414 -10.56 -35.03 -14.40
CA LEU A 414 -9.44 -34.30 -13.79
C LEU A 414 -9.54 -32.79 -14.03
N TRP A 415 -10.37 -32.34 -14.97
CA TRP A 415 -10.45 -30.94 -15.38
C TRP A 415 -11.56 -30.19 -14.62
N ASN A 416 -11.16 -29.20 -13.82
CA ASN A 416 -12.07 -28.26 -13.16
C ASN A 416 -11.58 -26.82 -13.31
N VAL A 417 -11.18 -26.47 -14.53
CA VAL A 417 -10.81 -25.12 -14.92
C VAL A 417 -12.01 -24.47 -15.62
N LYS A 418 -12.37 -23.27 -15.18
CA LYS A 418 -13.43 -22.48 -15.81
C LYS A 418 -13.01 -21.04 -16.01
N ILE A 419 -13.29 -20.55 -17.22
CA ILE A 419 -13.31 -19.13 -17.52
C ILE A 419 -14.64 -18.55 -17.05
N ILE A 420 -14.59 -17.48 -16.26
CA ILE A 420 -15.75 -16.81 -15.68
C ILE A 420 -15.87 -15.38 -16.22
N ASP A 421 -17.06 -14.82 -16.16
CA ASP A 421 -17.26 -13.40 -16.43
C ASP A 421 -16.61 -12.57 -15.31
N TRP A 422 -15.98 -11.46 -15.69
CA TRP A 422 -15.27 -10.58 -14.75
C TRP A 422 -16.26 -9.83 -13.84
N GLY A 423 -15.88 -9.65 -12.57
CA GLY A 423 -16.66 -8.97 -11.54
C GLY A 423 -17.11 -9.93 -10.44
N GLY A 424 -16.83 -9.59 -9.17
CA GLY A 424 -17.05 -10.44 -7.99
C GLY A 424 -18.49 -10.94 -7.74
N ASN A 425 -19.44 -10.58 -8.61
CA ASN A 425 -20.81 -11.07 -8.61
C ASN A 425 -21.03 -12.30 -9.50
N SER A 426 -19.98 -12.85 -10.13
CA SER A 426 -20.09 -14.11 -10.87
C SER A 426 -20.47 -15.25 -9.91
N PRO A 427 -21.57 -15.99 -10.15
CA PRO A 427 -21.94 -17.14 -9.31
C PRO A 427 -20.89 -18.28 -9.37
N SER A 428 -19.91 -18.18 -10.27
CA SER A 428 -18.79 -19.11 -10.41
C SER A 428 -17.48 -18.59 -9.81
N PHE A 429 -17.47 -17.43 -9.17
CA PHE A 429 -16.31 -16.94 -8.43
C PHE A 429 -15.97 -17.89 -7.28
N VAL A 430 -14.68 -18.11 -7.05
CA VAL A 430 -14.18 -18.96 -5.96
C VAL A 430 -13.03 -18.22 -5.29
N THR A 431 -13.07 -18.15 -3.96
CA THR A 431 -12.03 -17.46 -3.17
C THR A 431 -10.69 -18.21 -3.26
N VAL A 432 -9.57 -17.52 -3.05
CA VAL A 432 -8.26 -18.19 -3.01
C VAL A 432 -8.20 -19.25 -1.90
N LEU A 433 -8.83 -19.02 -0.75
CA LEU A 433 -8.91 -20.00 0.34
C LEU A 433 -9.57 -21.30 -0.12
N ASP A 434 -10.64 -21.20 -0.92
CA ASP A 434 -11.33 -22.35 -1.49
C ASP A 434 -10.56 -23.03 -2.62
N HIS A 435 -9.59 -22.36 -3.25
CA HIS A 435 -8.69 -23.03 -4.19
C HIS A 435 -7.83 -24.08 -3.47
N CYS A 436 -7.53 -23.92 -2.18
CA CYS A 436 -6.71 -24.88 -1.42
C CYS A 436 -7.37 -26.26 -1.25
N LYS A 437 -8.66 -26.41 -1.62
CA LYS A 437 -9.39 -27.70 -1.67
C LYS A 437 -8.88 -28.64 -2.76
N PHE A 438 -8.13 -28.14 -3.74
CA PHE A 438 -7.71 -28.89 -4.92
C PHE A 438 -6.22 -29.24 -4.88
N ARG A 439 -5.87 -30.44 -5.34
CA ARG A 439 -4.47 -30.89 -5.38
C ARG A 439 -3.63 -30.14 -6.41
N TYR A 440 -4.23 -29.79 -7.56
CA TYR A 440 -3.52 -29.14 -8.66
C TYR A 440 -4.16 -27.80 -8.98
N LEU A 441 -3.35 -26.73 -9.02
CA LEU A 441 -3.80 -25.37 -9.33
C LEU A 441 -3.16 -24.89 -10.63
N LEU A 442 -3.98 -24.51 -11.60
CA LEU A 442 -3.50 -23.93 -12.86
C LEU A 442 -3.26 -22.43 -12.69
N HIS A 443 -2.06 -21.98 -13.04
CA HIS A 443 -1.75 -20.57 -13.21
C HIS A 443 -1.48 -20.27 -14.69
N THR A 444 -2.14 -19.25 -15.22
CA THR A 444 -1.84 -18.69 -16.54
C THR A 444 -1.74 -17.17 -16.46
N ALA A 445 -0.94 -16.61 -17.38
CA ALA A 445 -0.92 -15.18 -17.67
C ALA A 445 -2.32 -14.64 -18.00
N GLY A 446 -2.52 -13.34 -17.75
CA GLY A 446 -3.69 -12.61 -18.20
C GLY A 446 -3.39 -11.89 -19.51
N ASN A 447 -3.76 -10.61 -19.60
CA ASN A 447 -3.28 -9.72 -20.65
C ASN A 447 -1.74 -9.58 -20.58
N THR A 448 -1.22 -9.46 -19.35
CA THR A 448 0.21 -9.50 -19.05
C THR A 448 0.51 -10.59 -18.01
N TYR A 449 1.20 -10.26 -16.91
CA TYR A 449 1.26 -11.16 -15.76
C TYR A 449 -0.12 -11.34 -15.12
N SER A 450 -0.22 -12.28 -14.19
CA SER A 450 -1.40 -12.37 -13.34
C SER A 450 -0.96 -12.44 -11.89
N GLY A 451 -1.30 -11.41 -11.12
CA GLY A 451 -1.02 -11.33 -9.67
C GLY A 451 -1.67 -12.43 -8.83
N ARG A 452 -2.34 -13.43 -9.44
CA ARG A 452 -2.79 -14.66 -8.79
C ARG A 452 -1.62 -15.51 -8.29
N LEU A 453 -0.52 -15.60 -9.03
CA LEU A 453 0.49 -16.64 -8.77
C LEU A 453 1.04 -16.55 -7.36
N LYS A 454 1.32 -15.35 -6.86
CA LYS A 454 1.88 -15.14 -5.51
C LYS A 454 1.03 -15.73 -4.37
N TYR A 455 -0.27 -15.92 -4.56
CA TYR A 455 -1.15 -16.51 -3.54
C TYR A 455 -1.24 -18.05 -3.58
N LEU A 456 -1.14 -18.66 -4.76
CA LEU A 456 -1.35 -20.11 -4.93
C LEU A 456 -0.36 -20.99 -4.13
N PRO A 457 0.94 -20.66 -4.03
CA PRO A 457 1.89 -21.48 -3.28
C PRO A 457 1.53 -21.61 -1.80
N PHE A 458 0.88 -20.60 -1.20
CA PHE A 458 0.41 -20.70 0.19
C PHE A 458 -0.63 -21.80 0.40
N CYS A 459 -1.35 -22.24 -0.64
CA CYS A 459 -2.29 -23.35 -0.53
C CYS A 459 -1.59 -24.69 -0.27
N GLY A 460 -0.30 -24.86 -0.56
CA GLY A 460 0.35 -26.17 -0.52
C GLY A 460 -0.27 -27.16 -1.52
N SER A 461 -0.71 -26.65 -2.67
CA SER A 461 -1.16 -27.42 -3.83
C SER A 461 -0.04 -27.46 -4.87
N ALA A 462 -0.02 -28.48 -5.74
CA ALA A 462 0.92 -28.50 -6.85
C ALA A 462 0.48 -27.50 -7.92
N ILE A 463 1.36 -26.57 -8.28
CA ILE A 463 1.05 -25.51 -9.26
C ILE A 463 1.47 -25.98 -10.65
N VAL A 464 0.54 -25.99 -11.59
CA VAL A 464 0.81 -26.17 -13.02
C VAL A 464 0.91 -24.79 -13.65
N MET A 465 2.04 -24.50 -14.28
CA MET A 465 2.34 -23.20 -14.88
C MET A 465 2.81 -23.39 -16.31
N PRO A 466 1.90 -23.25 -17.30
CA PRO A 466 2.30 -23.14 -18.69
C PRO A 466 3.27 -21.99 -18.90
N HIS A 467 4.07 -22.09 -19.96
CA HIS A 467 5.05 -21.07 -20.31
C HIS A 467 4.37 -19.70 -20.43
N SER A 468 5.03 -18.69 -19.85
CA SER A 468 4.64 -17.30 -19.97
C SER A 468 5.88 -16.45 -20.21
N PRO A 469 5.83 -15.49 -21.15
CA PRO A 469 6.92 -14.54 -21.33
C PRO A 469 6.94 -13.49 -20.20
N TRP A 470 5.86 -13.40 -19.40
CA TRP A 470 5.70 -12.41 -18.34
C TRP A 470 6.34 -12.89 -17.04
N THR A 471 7.17 -12.03 -16.43
CA THR A 471 7.87 -12.35 -15.18
C THR A 471 7.72 -11.25 -14.15
N GLU A 472 7.38 -11.63 -12.91
CA GLU A 472 7.53 -10.76 -11.74
C GLU A 472 8.95 -10.89 -11.15
N PHE A 473 9.31 -10.00 -10.23
CA PHE A 473 10.65 -9.92 -9.66
C PHE A 473 11.12 -11.21 -8.96
N TRP A 474 10.19 -11.98 -8.38
CA TRP A 474 10.45 -13.20 -7.60
C TRP A 474 10.40 -14.49 -8.43
N TYR A 475 10.00 -14.44 -9.70
CA TYR A 475 9.80 -15.63 -10.55
C TYR A 475 11.09 -16.42 -10.79
N GLY A 476 12.28 -15.82 -10.54
CA GLY A 476 13.56 -16.52 -10.56
C GLY A 476 13.68 -17.66 -9.54
N MET A 477 12.86 -17.63 -8.49
CA MET A 477 12.81 -18.69 -7.46
C MET A 477 11.97 -19.90 -7.87
N LEU A 478 11.25 -19.84 -8.99
CA LEU A 478 10.35 -20.90 -9.45
C LEU A 478 11.11 -21.94 -10.29
N GLU A 479 11.26 -23.14 -9.74
CA GLU A 479 12.00 -24.26 -10.31
C GLU A 479 11.07 -25.44 -10.64
N HIS A 480 11.13 -25.90 -11.90
CA HIS A 480 10.35 -27.05 -12.37
C HIS A 480 10.65 -28.30 -11.53
N GLY A 481 9.60 -29.00 -11.07
CA GLY A 481 9.71 -30.22 -10.29
C GLY A 481 10.01 -30.01 -8.80
N LYS A 482 10.34 -28.79 -8.37
CA LYS A 482 10.59 -28.46 -6.96
C LYS A 482 9.45 -27.67 -6.32
N ASN A 483 9.01 -26.60 -6.95
CA ASN A 483 7.99 -25.69 -6.41
C ASN A 483 6.96 -25.24 -7.46
N VAL A 484 7.14 -25.67 -8.71
CA VAL A 484 6.15 -25.52 -9.78
C VAL A 484 6.30 -26.66 -10.80
N TYR A 485 5.23 -27.02 -11.49
CA TYR A 485 5.27 -27.85 -12.69
C TYR A 485 5.20 -26.93 -13.91
N ARG A 486 6.35 -26.54 -14.45
CA ARG A 486 6.43 -25.77 -15.70
C ARG A 486 6.17 -26.67 -16.91
N THR A 487 5.47 -26.17 -17.92
CA THR A 487 5.32 -26.84 -19.21
C THR A 487 5.94 -26.01 -20.32
N ASP A 488 6.38 -26.67 -21.39
CA ASP A 488 6.90 -25.98 -22.57
C ASP A 488 5.81 -25.21 -23.30
N ALA A 489 6.19 -24.10 -23.93
CA ALA A 489 5.31 -23.34 -24.81
C ALA A 489 5.28 -23.99 -26.19
N VAL A 490 4.08 -24.21 -26.74
CA VAL A 490 3.91 -24.54 -28.16
C VAL A 490 3.12 -23.45 -28.86
N ASN A 491 1.93 -23.13 -28.35
CA ASN A 491 1.12 -21.97 -28.68
C ASN A 491 -0.05 -21.88 -27.68
N HIS A 492 -0.69 -20.70 -27.56
CA HIS A 492 -1.77 -20.46 -26.60
C HIS A 492 -2.94 -21.45 -26.69
N ARG A 493 -3.19 -22.08 -27.85
CA ARG A 493 -4.26 -23.07 -28.03
C ARG A 493 -3.91 -24.40 -27.38
N GLU A 494 -2.68 -24.88 -27.56
CA GLU A 494 -2.25 -26.16 -27.03
C GLU A 494 -1.99 -26.14 -25.52
N ASP A 495 -1.72 -24.96 -24.93
CA ASP A 495 -1.48 -24.78 -23.49
C ASP A 495 -2.54 -25.44 -22.61
N ALA A 496 -3.80 -25.47 -23.06
CA ALA A 496 -4.90 -26.06 -22.32
C ALA A 496 -4.79 -27.60 -22.21
N TRP A 497 -4.45 -28.26 -23.32
CA TRP A 497 -4.22 -29.71 -23.35
C TRP A 497 -2.92 -30.08 -22.64
N ILE A 498 -1.88 -29.26 -22.80
CA ILE A 498 -0.61 -29.42 -22.09
C ILE A 498 -0.82 -29.32 -20.58
N ALA A 499 -1.66 -28.40 -20.11
CA ALA A 499 -2.02 -28.30 -18.69
C ALA A 499 -2.78 -29.54 -18.20
N LEU A 500 -3.69 -30.09 -19.02
CA LEU A 500 -4.37 -31.34 -18.70
C LEU A 500 -3.40 -32.52 -18.63
N ASP A 501 -2.44 -32.61 -19.55
CA ASP A 501 -1.44 -33.67 -19.56
C ASP A 501 -0.46 -33.55 -18.38
N ALA A 502 -0.09 -32.32 -18.00
CA ALA A 502 0.64 -32.06 -16.76
C ALA A 502 -0.14 -32.54 -15.53
N ALA A 503 -1.44 -32.27 -15.46
CA ALA A 503 -2.28 -32.76 -14.38
C ALA A 503 -2.33 -34.30 -14.34
N LYS A 504 -2.46 -34.97 -15.51
CA LYS A 504 -2.42 -36.44 -15.58
C LYS A 504 -1.08 -37.01 -15.12
N ALA A 505 0.03 -36.33 -15.45
CA ALA A 505 1.36 -36.72 -15.00
C ALA A 505 1.49 -36.61 -13.48
N LEU A 506 1.00 -35.51 -12.89
CA LEU A 506 0.97 -35.30 -11.44
C LEU A 506 0.04 -36.28 -10.71
N GLU A 507 -1.11 -36.64 -11.31
CA GLU A 507 -2.02 -37.64 -10.74
C GLU A 507 -1.40 -39.04 -10.74
N LYS A 508 -0.62 -39.37 -11.77
CA LYS A 508 0.12 -40.63 -11.85
C LYS A 508 1.30 -40.69 -10.87
N ASP A 509 1.94 -39.55 -10.60
CA ASP A 509 3.07 -39.41 -9.68
C ASP A 509 2.72 -38.47 -8.51
N ASP A 510 1.90 -38.98 -7.59
CA ASP A 510 1.46 -38.22 -6.41
C ASP A 510 2.64 -37.79 -5.51
N ALA A 511 3.77 -38.50 -5.54
CA ALA A 511 4.98 -38.12 -4.81
C ALA A 511 5.63 -36.87 -5.40
N MET A 512 5.72 -36.77 -6.73
CA MET A 512 6.14 -35.54 -7.41
C MET A 512 5.16 -34.40 -7.11
N ALA A 513 3.84 -34.65 -7.16
CA ALA A 513 2.83 -33.65 -6.85
C ALA A 513 2.97 -33.10 -5.42
N GLN A 514 3.15 -33.96 -4.42
CA GLN A 514 3.40 -33.54 -3.03
C GLN A 514 4.74 -32.82 -2.86
N THR A 515 5.76 -33.20 -3.63
CA THR A 515 7.07 -32.51 -3.61
C THR A 515 6.93 -31.07 -4.09
N ILE A 516 6.30 -30.89 -5.26
CA ILE A 516 6.02 -29.56 -5.82
C ILE A 516 5.15 -28.73 -4.87
N ALA A 517 4.10 -29.34 -4.32
CA ALA A 517 3.19 -28.69 -3.39
C ALA A 517 3.88 -28.18 -2.10
N ARG A 518 4.75 -29.00 -1.50
CA ARG A 518 5.52 -28.61 -0.32
C ARG A 518 6.56 -27.54 -0.66
N GLY A 519 7.31 -27.70 -1.75
CA GLY A 519 8.30 -26.70 -2.16
C GLY A 519 7.67 -25.36 -2.52
N ALA A 520 6.47 -25.36 -3.11
CA ALA A 520 5.69 -24.15 -3.36
C ALA A 520 5.34 -23.45 -2.04
N HIS A 521 4.79 -24.20 -1.07
CA HIS A 521 4.42 -23.65 0.24
C HIS A 521 5.63 -23.12 0.99
N GLU A 522 6.73 -23.88 1.04
CA GLU A 522 7.99 -23.49 1.68
C GLU A 522 8.60 -22.25 1.04
N LEU A 523 8.58 -22.14 -0.29
CA LEU A 523 9.01 -20.92 -0.98
C LEU A 523 8.17 -19.72 -0.53
N ALA A 524 6.83 -19.83 -0.56
CA ALA A 524 5.96 -18.71 -0.22
C ALA A 524 6.13 -18.25 1.24
N VAL A 525 6.04 -19.15 2.22
CA VAL A 525 6.08 -18.77 3.64
C VAL A 525 7.43 -18.22 4.09
N ASN A 526 8.52 -18.63 3.43
CA ASN A 526 9.87 -18.18 3.78
C ASN A 526 10.33 -16.97 2.97
N MET A 527 9.94 -16.87 1.69
CA MET A 527 10.49 -15.88 0.77
C MET A 527 9.53 -14.74 0.46
N LEU A 528 8.22 -14.98 0.35
CA LEU A 528 7.24 -13.95 0.00
C LEU A 528 6.69 -13.22 1.24
N THR A 529 7.53 -12.94 2.22
CA THR A 529 7.17 -12.16 3.41
C THR A 529 7.29 -10.66 3.12
N THR A 530 6.48 -9.82 3.79
CA THR A 530 6.57 -8.35 3.68
C THR A 530 8.02 -7.89 3.83
N ARG A 531 8.71 -8.39 4.86
CA ARG A 531 10.11 -8.07 5.12
C ARG A 531 11.03 -8.35 3.93
N ASN A 532 10.88 -9.49 3.26
CA ASN A 532 11.74 -9.87 2.14
C ASN A 532 11.42 -9.09 0.86
N ILE A 533 10.15 -8.72 0.68
CA ILE A 533 9.70 -7.82 -0.39
C ILE A 533 10.32 -6.43 -0.19
N GLU A 534 10.30 -5.90 1.02
CA GLU A 534 10.94 -4.63 1.33
C GLU A 534 12.46 -4.68 1.21
N LEU A 535 13.10 -5.78 1.62
CA LEU A 535 14.54 -5.97 1.42
C LEU A 535 14.89 -5.99 -0.07
N PHE A 536 14.04 -6.57 -0.92
CA PHE A 536 14.19 -6.46 -2.37
C PHE A 536 14.11 -5.01 -2.85
N MET A 537 13.09 -4.26 -2.42
CA MET A 537 12.91 -2.85 -2.77
C MET A 537 14.12 -2.01 -2.33
N LEU A 538 14.58 -2.17 -1.09
CA LEU A 538 15.75 -1.49 -0.55
C LEU A 538 17.02 -1.79 -1.36
N GLU A 539 17.27 -3.05 -1.68
CA GLU A 539 18.45 -3.45 -2.45
C GLU A 539 18.39 -2.94 -3.89
N LEU A 540 17.21 -2.96 -4.52
CA LEU A 540 16.99 -2.40 -5.84
C LEU A 540 17.31 -0.90 -5.86
N LEU A 541 16.79 -0.15 -4.89
CA LEU A 541 17.03 1.30 -4.79
C LEU A 541 18.52 1.61 -4.56
N LYS A 542 19.23 0.80 -3.76
CA LYS A 542 20.69 0.95 -3.55
C LYS A 542 21.51 0.69 -4.81
N ARG A 543 21.18 -0.33 -5.59
CA ARG A 543 21.89 -0.60 -6.85
C ARG A 543 21.53 0.41 -7.92
N TYR A 544 20.27 0.83 -7.99
CA TYR A 544 19.82 1.90 -8.86
C TYR A 544 20.54 3.22 -8.58
N SER A 545 20.70 3.59 -7.30
CA SER A 545 21.35 4.86 -6.92
C SER A 545 22.80 4.95 -7.38
N GLN A 546 23.50 3.82 -7.47
CA GLN A 546 24.90 3.74 -7.91
C GLN A 546 25.05 3.97 -9.41
N LEU A 547 23.97 3.85 -10.19
CA LEU A 547 23.98 4.02 -11.63
C LEU A 547 23.64 5.45 -12.06
N MET A 548 23.06 6.28 -11.19
CA MET A 548 22.75 7.67 -11.53
C MET A 548 24.02 8.49 -11.69
N ASP A 549 24.13 9.23 -12.79
CA ASP A 549 25.30 10.07 -13.10
C ASP A 549 25.18 11.52 -12.58
N PHE A 550 24.11 11.79 -11.84
CA PHE A 550 23.75 13.11 -11.33
C PHE A 550 23.43 13.05 -9.83
N LYS A 551 23.51 14.22 -9.18
CA LYS A 551 23.09 14.36 -7.79
C LYS A 551 21.58 14.65 -7.73
N VAL A 552 20.85 13.88 -6.95
CA VAL A 552 19.42 14.09 -6.71
C VAL A 552 19.21 15.42 -5.99
N ALA A 553 18.31 16.24 -6.53
CA ALA A 553 17.83 17.47 -5.92
C ALA A 553 16.31 17.42 -5.86
N LEU A 554 15.73 17.96 -4.79
CA LEU A 554 14.29 17.95 -4.59
C LEU A 554 13.61 18.69 -5.73
N HIS A 555 12.70 18.01 -6.42
CA HIS A 555 11.96 18.58 -7.54
C HIS A 555 11.00 19.67 -7.05
N PRO A 556 10.76 20.76 -7.80
CA PRO A 556 9.85 21.84 -7.38
C PRO A 556 8.41 21.39 -7.10
N ASP A 557 7.95 20.37 -7.85
CA ASP A 557 6.62 19.79 -7.71
C ASP A 557 6.56 18.58 -6.74
N ALA A 558 7.63 18.35 -5.97
CA ALA A 558 7.69 17.23 -5.03
C ALA A 558 6.79 17.47 -3.82
N GLU A 559 5.92 16.51 -3.53
CA GLU A 559 5.15 16.42 -2.28
C GLU A 559 5.64 15.22 -1.46
N SER A 560 5.51 15.29 -0.13
CA SER A 560 5.86 14.12 0.71
C SER A 560 4.97 12.92 0.38
N ILE A 561 5.45 11.71 0.66
CA ILE A 561 4.65 10.50 0.41
C ILE A 561 3.34 10.51 1.19
N GLU A 562 3.35 11.00 2.44
CA GLU A 562 2.15 11.22 3.23
C GLU A 562 1.23 12.20 2.51
N GLU A 563 1.76 13.34 2.04
CA GLU A 563 0.94 14.32 1.33
C GLU A 563 0.25 13.73 0.08
N SER A 564 1.00 12.95 -0.70
CA SER A 564 0.49 12.29 -1.91
C SER A 564 -0.61 11.26 -1.63
N LEU A 565 -0.69 10.74 -0.41
CA LEU A 565 -1.76 9.85 0.03
C LEU A 565 -3.00 10.63 0.48
N MET A 566 -2.87 11.93 0.79
CA MET A 566 -3.96 12.80 1.23
C MET A 566 -4.98 13.12 0.16
N GLY A 567 -4.44 13.42 -1.00
CA GLY A 567 -5.10 14.12 -2.06
C GLY A 567 -4.25 13.82 -3.28
N GLN A 568 -4.80 13.00 -4.17
CA GLN A 568 -4.09 12.61 -5.38
C GLN A 568 -3.95 13.86 -6.26
N ASN A 569 -2.77 14.48 -6.23
CA ASN A 569 -2.39 15.53 -7.15
C ASN A 569 -2.05 14.91 -8.50
N PHE A 570 -3.12 14.57 -9.24
CA PHE A 570 -2.96 14.06 -10.59
C PHE A 570 -2.35 15.13 -11.48
N MET A 571 -1.08 14.91 -11.85
CA MET A 571 -0.30 15.77 -12.71
C MET A 571 0.18 14.93 -13.89
N ARG A 572 -0.42 15.17 -15.05
CA ARG A 572 0.05 14.58 -16.31
C ARG A 572 1.47 15.07 -16.60
N PRO A 573 2.27 14.31 -17.37
CA PRO A 573 3.64 14.70 -17.68
C PRO A 573 3.77 16.13 -18.25
N GLU A 574 2.80 16.59 -19.04
CA GLU A 574 2.81 17.93 -19.65
C GLU A 574 2.47 19.06 -18.67
N GLN A 575 1.88 18.74 -17.53
CA GLN A 575 1.48 19.70 -16.49
C GLN A 575 2.58 19.94 -15.46
N ARG A 576 3.58 19.05 -15.41
CA ARG A 576 4.69 19.12 -14.47
C ARG A 576 5.71 20.18 -14.89
N THR A 577 6.29 20.87 -13.92
CA THR A 577 7.48 21.69 -14.14
C THR A 577 8.58 20.78 -14.68
N CYS A 578 8.99 20.99 -15.93
CA CYS A 578 10.03 20.19 -16.55
C CYS A 578 11.28 21.05 -16.80
N PRO A 579 12.33 20.91 -15.97
CA PRO A 579 13.54 21.74 -16.06
C PRO A 579 14.27 21.64 -17.40
N ILE A 580 14.05 20.56 -18.16
CA ILE A 580 14.70 20.26 -19.44
C ILE A 580 13.78 20.35 -20.66
N CYS A 581 12.45 20.44 -20.49
CA CYS A 581 11.52 20.44 -21.62
C CYS A 581 11.43 21.79 -22.36
N HIS A 582 12.09 22.82 -21.83
CA HIS A 582 12.22 24.13 -22.47
C HIS A 582 13.56 24.32 -23.23
N MET A 583 14.37 23.27 -23.37
CA MET A 583 15.64 23.29 -24.11
C MET A 583 15.54 22.64 -25.48
#